data_AF-A0A3M7T5H6-F1
#
_entry.id   AF-A0A3M7T5H6-F1
#
_cell.length_a   1.000
_cell.length_b   1.000
_cell.length_c   1.000
_cell.angle_alpha   90.00
_cell.angle_beta   90.00
_cell.angle_gamma   90.00
#
_symmetry.space_group_name_H-M   'P 1'
#
loop_
_entity.id
_entity.type
_entity.pdbx_description
1 polymer ?
#
loop_
_entity_poly.entity_id
_entity_poly.type
_entity_poly.pdbx_seq_one_letter_code
_entity_poly.pdbx_strand_id
1 'polypeptide(L)'
;NTKDSLSCQIIIPQNQVNRKSDIYVCCVSYTHQVASNGWFLAIVSTTVETSDPHSEIKPGLDLLGPIEQKFVSVSDLYEPVDDGSSSNVFITKSYDATTHFESTCLDILNVYEKIIGEKFDFSKVTRGLGQEDEEN
;
A
#
# COMPACT_ATOMS: atom_id res chain seq x y z
N ASN A 1 -11.45 -14.49 10.48
CA ASN A 1 -11.94 -15.53 9.54
C ASN A 1 -12.29 -14.81 8.24
N THR A 2 -11.63 -15.16 7.14
CA THR A 2 -11.75 -14.51 5.81
C THR A 2 -12.83 -15.13 4.91
N LYS A 3 -13.65 -16.07 5.42
CA LYS A 3 -14.76 -16.73 4.71
C LYS A 3 -14.36 -17.29 3.34
N ASP A 4 -13.22 -17.98 3.28
CA ASP A 4 -12.67 -18.57 2.05
C ASP A 4 -12.43 -17.58 0.90
N SER A 5 -12.23 -16.30 1.23
CA SER A 5 -11.98 -15.25 0.23
C SER A 5 -10.68 -15.47 -0.53
N LEU A 6 -10.71 -15.25 -1.84
CA LEU A 6 -9.57 -15.36 -2.75
C LEU A 6 -8.68 -14.11 -2.77
N SER A 7 -9.09 -13.06 -2.04
CA SER A 7 -8.28 -11.90 -1.69
C SER A 7 -8.77 -11.29 -0.39
N CYS A 8 -7.89 -10.65 0.38
CA CYS A 8 -8.30 -9.92 1.57
C CYS A 8 -7.26 -8.87 1.98
N GLN A 9 -7.73 -7.90 2.76
CA GLN A 9 -6.88 -6.99 3.52
C GLN A 9 -7.08 -7.25 5.00
N ILE A 10 -5.98 -7.36 5.74
CA ILE A 10 -5.96 -7.47 7.20
C ILE A 10 -5.11 -6.34 7.73
N ILE A 11 -5.63 -5.61 8.71
CA ILE A 11 -4.89 -4.59 9.45
C ILE A 11 -4.77 -5.10 10.88
N ILE A 12 -3.53 -5.13 11.38
CA ILE A 12 -3.23 -5.42 12.78
C ILE A 12 -2.88 -4.09 13.45
N PRO A 13 -3.81 -3.51 14.23
CA PRO A 13 -3.58 -2.21 14.83
C PRO A 13 -2.40 -2.26 15.82
N GLN A 14 -1.55 -1.25 15.78
CA GLN A 14 -0.31 -1.11 16.55
C GLN A 14 -0.49 -1.41 18.05
N ASN A 15 -1.62 -1.00 18.63
CA ASN A 15 -1.93 -1.20 20.05
C ASN A 15 -2.20 -2.66 20.42
N GLN A 16 -2.60 -3.51 19.46
CA GLN A 16 -2.83 -4.94 19.69
C GLN A 16 -1.53 -5.75 19.73
N VAL A 17 -0.44 -5.18 19.20
CA VAL A 17 0.88 -5.82 19.09
C VAL A 17 1.99 -5.02 19.78
N ASN A 18 1.62 -4.03 20.61
CA ASN A 18 2.54 -3.17 21.35
C ASN A 18 3.60 -2.48 20.47
N ARG A 19 3.15 -1.92 19.35
CA ARG A 19 3.97 -1.17 18.38
C ARG A 19 3.53 0.28 18.27
N LYS A 20 4.31 1.09 17.56
CA LYS A 20 3.94 2.47 17.17
C LYS A 20 3.33 2.56 15.77
N SER A 21 3.43 1.49 14.99
CA SER A 21 2.99 1.41 13.61
C SER A 21 2.18 0.12 13.39
N ASP A 22 1.12 0.24 12.60
CA ASP A 22 0.29 -0.88 12.22
C ASP A 22 1.06 -1.90 11.37
N ILE A 23 0.56 -3.14 11.31
CA ILE A 23 1.02 -4.15 10.37
C ILE A 23 -0.10 -4.41 9.37
N TYR A 24 0.22 -4.34 8.10
CA TYR A 24 -0.72 -4.59 7.01
C TYR A 24 -0.43 -5.93 6.36
N VAL A 25 -1.50 -6.67 6.04
CA VAL A 25 -1.43 -7.89 5.23
C VAL A 25 -2.36 -7.70 4.04
N CYS A 26 -1.79 -7.71 2.84
CA CYS A 26 -2.54 -7.79 1.59
C CYS A 26 -2.39 -9.20 1.02
N CYS A 27 -3.51 -9.87 0.78
CA CYS A 27 -3.54 -11.19 0.18
C CYS A 27 -4.31 -11.11 -1.13
N VAL A 28 -3.67 -11.56 -2.20
CA VAL A 28 -4.25 -11.70 -3.54
C VAL A 28 -3.87 -13.09 -4.08
N SER A 29 -4.57 -13.55 -5.11
CA SER A 29 -4.38 -14.91 -5.63
C SER A 29 -4.41 -14.93 -7.15
N TYR A 30 -4.39 -16.14 -7.71
CA TYR A 30 -4.55 -16.41 -9.14
C TYR A 30 -5.75 -15.71 -9.79
N THR A 31 -6.81 -15.37 -9.05
CA THR A 31 -7.96 -14.63 -9.59
C THR A 31 -7.61 -13.22 -10.06
N HIS A 32 -6.53 -12.65 -9.52
CA HIS A 32 -5.99 -11.34 -9.92
C HIS A 32 -4.88 -11.47 -10.97
N GLN A 33 -4.66 -12.68 -11.52
CA GLN A 33 -3.63 -12.98 -12.52
C GLN A 33 -2.19 -12.66 -12.06
N VAL A 34 -1.94 -12.65 -10.76
CA VAL A 34 -0.61 -12.41 -10.16
C VAL A 34 0.10 -13.69 -9.71
N ALA A 35 -0.59 -14.84 -9.75
CA ALA A 35 -0.06 -16.14 -9.34
C ALA A 35 -0.66 -17.26 -10.20
N SER A 36 0.02 -18.42 -10.26
CA SER A 36 -0.53 -19.62 -10.92
C SER A 36 -1.75 -20.16 -10.18
N ASN A 37 -2.62 -20.92 -10.87
CA ASN A 37 -3.85 -21.45 -10.28
C ASN A 37 -3.60 -22.21 -8.96
N GLY A 38 -4.37 -21.88 -7.92
CA GLY A 38 -4.24 -22.43 -6.57
C GLY A 38 -3.20 -21.73 -5.69
N TRP A 39 -2.41 -20.78 -6.21
CA TRP A 39 -1.42 -20.04 -5.45
C TRP A 39 -1.92 -18.67 -4.99
N PHE A 40 -1.38 -18.23 -3.84
CA PHE A 40 -1.65 -16.96 -3.20
C PHE A 40 -0.35 -16.18 -3.02
N LEU A 41 -0.44 -14.87 -3.15
CA LEU A 41 0.61 -13.92 -2.79
C LEU A 41 0.11 -13.12 -1.57
N ALA A 42 0.79 -13.29 -0.44
CA ALA A 42 0.55 -12.52 0.76
C ALA A 42 1.74 -11.60 1.03
N ILE A 43 1.47 -10.30 1.15
CA ILE A 43 2.46 -9.26 1.44
C ILE A 43 2.18 -8.76 2.85
N VAL A 44 3.19 -8.83 3.72
CA VAL A 44 3.14 -8.30 5.09
C VAL A 44 4.10 -7.12 5.19
N SER A 45 3.59 -5.95 5.58
CA SER A 45 4.37 -4.71 5.65
C SER A 45 4.11 -3.95 6.96
N THR A 46 5.14 -3.28 7.46
CA THR A 46 5.07 -2.35 8.60
C THR A 46 6.28 -1.40 8.54
N THR A 47 6.21 -0.29 9.25
CA THR A 47 7.36 0.61 9.45
C THR A 47 8.31 -0.01 10.47
N VAL A 48 9.61 -0.05 10.16
CA VAL A 48 10.64 -0.63 11.03
C VAL A 48 10.81 0.22 12.30
N GLU A 49 10.79 -0.41 13.46
CA GLU A 49 10.93 0.24 14.78
C GLU A 49 12.14 -0.26 15.58
N THR A 50 12.74 -1.39 15.19
CA THR A 50 13.82 -2.05 15.91
C THR A 50 14.97 -2.47 14.97
N SER A 51 16.05 -2.99 15.55
CA SER A 51 17.16 -3.57 14.79
C SER A 51 16.87 -4.99 14.27
N ASP A 52 15.70 -5.56 14.57
CA ASP A 52 15.27 -6.88 14.07
C ASP A 52 13.92 -6.80 13.34
N PRO A 53 13.91 -6.28 12.09
CA PRO A 53 12.68 -6.09 11.31
C PRO A 53 11.88 -7.38 11.06
N HIS A 54 12.57 -8.53 11.04
CA HIS A 54 11.92 -9.81 10.78
C HIS A 54 10.99 -10.22 11.92
N SER A 55 11.35 -9.88 13.17
CA SER A 55 10.50 -10.15 14.33
C SER A 55 9.22 -9.32 14.33
N GLU A 56 9.28 -8.11 13.75
CA GLU A 56 8.20 -7.13 13.77
C GLU A 56 6.99 -7.55 12.93
N ILE A 57 7.24 -8.25 11.82
CA ILE A 57 6.18 -8.76 10.93
C ILE A 57 5.62 -10.11 11.35
N LYS A 58 6.19 -10.76 12.38
CA LYS A 58 5.77 -12.08 12.85
C LYS A 58 4.26 -12.17 13.12
N PRO A 59 3.59 -11.19 13.78
CA PRO A 59 2.15 -11.26 13.99
C PRO A 59 1.34 -11.38 12.70
N GLY A 60 1.78 -10.76 11.60
CA GLY A 60 1.14 -10.90 10.29
C GLY A 60 1.44 -12.25 9.64
N LEU A 61 2.68 -12.74 9.74
CA LEU A 61 3.08 -14.03 9.19
C LEU A 61 2.37 -15.21 9.87
N ASP A 62 2.16 -15.13 11.19
CA ASP A 62 1.47 -16.18 11.96
C ASP A 62 0.01 -16.39 11.49
N LEU A 63 -0.61 -15.40 10.83
CA LEU A 63 -1.96 -15.50 10.28
C LEU A 63 -2.03 -16.27 8.94
N LEU A 64 -0.90 -16.44 8.25
CA LEU A 64 -0.86 -16.97 6.88
C LEU A 64 -0.91 -18.51 6.81
N GLY A 65 -0.67 -19.20 7.93
CA GLY A 65 -0.50 -20.65 7.92
C GLY A 65 0.83 -21.08 7.29
N PRO A 66 0.91 -22.27 6.65
CA PRO A 66 2.12 -22.73 5.97
C PRO A 66 2.53 -21.79 4.82
N ILE A 67 3.78 -21.33 4.84
CA ILE A 67 4.35 -20.46 3.81
C ILE A 67 5.35 -21.28 3.00
N GLU A 68 5.09 -21.45 1.70
CA GLU A 68 5.98 -22.21 0.81
C GLU A 68 7.33 -21.51 0.63
N GLN A 69 7.31 -20.20 0.36
CA GLN A 69 8.51 -19.40 0.15
C GLN A 69 8.30 -17.98 0.65
N LYS A 70 9.37 -17.41 1.23
CA LYS A 70 9.36 -16.06 1.79
C LYS A 70 10.49 -15.23 1.19
N PHE A 71 10.14 -14.06 0.67
CA PHE A 71 11.08 -13.04 0.22
C PHE A 71 10.98 -11.84 1.14
N VAL A 72 12.10 -11.32 1.63
CA VAL A 72 12.10 -10.19 2.57
C VAL A 72 12.94 -9.06 2.01
N SER A 73 12.40 -7.85 2.09
CA SER A 73 13.06 -6.61 1.71
C SER A 73 12.82 -5.57 2.81
N VAL A 74 13.83 -4.76 3.05
CA VAL A 74 13.75 -3.55 3.88
C VAL A 74 14.17 -2.39 3.00
N SER A 75 13.39 -1.31 3.02
CA SER A 75 13.61 -0.15 2.15
C SER A 75 13.59 1.12 2.98
N ASP A 76 14.53 2.02 2.71
CA ASP A 76 14.52 3.36 3.28
C ASP A 76 13.41 4.20 2.63
N LEU A 77 12.72 4.99 3.44
CA LEU A 77 11.68 5.91 2.98
C LEU A 77 12.23 7.34 2.95
N TYR A 78 12.12 7.98 1.78
CA TYR A 78 12.56 9.35 1.55
C TYR A 78 11.38 10.29 1.33
N GLU A 79 11.57 11.54 1.75
CA GLU A 79 10.69 12.66 1.45
C GLU A 79 11.51 13.87 0.97
N PRO A 80 10.92 14.75 0.15
CA PRO A 80 11.64 15.91 -0.38
C PRO A 80 11.98 16.92 0.72
N VAL A 81 13.21 17.44 0.69
CA VAL A 81 13.66 18.52 1.59
C VAL A 81 13.32 19.92 1.06
N ASP A 82 12.90 20.01 -0.20
CA ASP A 82 12.49 21.23 -0.89
C ASP A 82 11.07 21.02 -1.45
N ASP A 83 10.23 22.05 -1.37
CA ASP A 83 8.86 21.99 -1.87
C ASP A 83 8.73 22.23 -3.38
N GLY A 84 9.83 22.61 -4.04
CA GLY A 84 9.92 22.79 -5.47
C GLY A 84 9.49 24.17 -5.97
N SER A 85 8.95 25.03 -5.10
CA SER A 85 8.40 26.34 -5.48
C SER A 85 9.44 27.30 -6.06
N SER A 86 10.68 27.24 -5.54
CA SER A 86 11.79 28.08 -6.00
C SER A 86 12.68 27.37 -7.03
N SER A 87 12.87 26.06 -6.87
CA SER A 87 13.75 25.25 -7.70
C SER A 87 13.11 24.75 -8.99
N ASN A 88 11.76 24.75 -9.07
CA ASN A 88 10.97 24.07 -10.10
C ASN A 88 11.27 22.57 -10.22
N VAL A 89 11.68 21.94 -9.10
CA VAL A 89 11.91 20.49 -9.01
C VAL A 89 10.95 19.90 -7.99
N PHE A 90 10.01 19.09 -8.45
CA PHE A 90 8.96 18.51 -7.61
C PHE A 90 9.16 17.01 -7.49
N ILE A 91 9.44 16.53 -6.27
CA ILE A 91 9.79 15.14 -5.98
C ILE A 91 8.70 14.54 -5.08
N THR A 92 8.24 13.34 -5.41
CA THR A 92 7.25 12.57 -4.63
C THR A 92 7.91 11.88 -3.44
N LYS A 93 7.10 11.56 -2.42
CA LYS A 93 7.51 10.73 -1.29
C LYS A 93 7.65 9.27 -1.70
N SER A 94 8.42 8.51 -0.93
CA SER A 94 8.45 7.05 -1.04
C SER A 94 7.10 6.45 -0.62
N TYR A 95 6.73 5.31 -1.19
CA TYR A 95 5.56 4.55 -0.75
C TYR A 95 5.73 4.10 0.69
N ASP A 96 4.74 4.38 1.54
CA ASP A 96 4.74 3.92 2.93
C ASP A 96 4.35 2.43 3.04
N ALA A 97 4.26 1.94 4.26
CA ALA A 97 3.96 0.54 4.53
C ALA A 97 2.47 0.16 4.32
N THR A 98 1.59 1.13 4.06
CA THR A 98 0.15 0.87 3.94
C THR A 98 -0.16 0.07 2.67
N THR A 99 -1.21 -0.75 2.72
CA THR A 99 -1.65 -1.57 1.58
C THR A 99 -2.74 -0.89 0.73
N HIS A 100 -3.00 0.39 0.96
CA HIS A 100 -3.97 1.20 0.24
C HIS A 100 -3.34 2.51 -0.23
N PHE A 101 -3.95 3.17 -1.21
CA PHE A 101 -3.33 4.30 -1.92
C PHE A 101 -3.63 5.68 -1.33
N GLU A 102 -4.12 5.78 -0.10
CA GLU A 102 -4.59 7.08 0.41
C GLU A 102 -3.45 8.10 0.53
N SER A 103 -2.35 7.75 1.20
CA SER A 103 -1.17 8.62 1.34
C SER A 103 -0.53 8.94 -0.01
N THR A 104 -0.49 7.96 -0.91
CA THR A 104 -0.02 8.14 -2.29
C THR A 104 -0.87 9.15 -3.05
N CYS A 105 -2.19 9.03 -3.00
CA CYS A 105 -3.11 9.97 -3.65
C CYS A 105 -2.96 11.37 -3.09
N LEU A 106 -2.80 11.51 -1.77
CA LEU A 106 -2.55 12.81 -1.13
C LEU A 106 -1.23 13.43 -1.61
N ASP A 107 -0.18 12.65 -1.77
CA ASP A 107 1.11 13.13 -2.28
C ASP A 107 1.00 13.58 -3.76
N ILE A 108 0.30 12.80 -4.59
CA ILE A 108 0.02 13.17 -5.99
C ILE A 108 -0.73 14.50 -6.07
N LEU A 109 -1.79 14.68 -5.28
CA LEU A 109 -2.57 15.92 -5.25
C LEU A 109 -1.74 17.10 -4.74
N ASN A 110 -0.86 16.87 -3.75
CA ASN A 110 0.04 17.89 -3.24
C ASN A 110 1.06 18.34 -4.30
N VAL A 111 1.68 17.40 -4.99
CA VAL A 111 2.63 17.68 -6.07
C VAL A 111 1.93 18.38 -7.24
N TYR A 112 0.71 17.97 -7.59
CA TYR A 112 -0.09 18.66 -8.60
C TYR A 112 -0.34 20.12 -8.23
N GLU A 113 -0.80 20.40 -7.01
CA GLU A 113 -1.09 21.78 -6.55
C GLU A 113 0.16 22.65 -6.58
N LYS A 114 1.34 22.10 -6.22
CA LYS A 114 2.63 22.80 -6.29
C LYS A 114 3.05 23.14 -7.72
N ILE A 115 2.83 22.24 -8.67
CA ILE A 115 3.21 22.44 -10.08
C ILE A 115 2.27 23.43 -10.78
N ILE A 116 0.96 23.28 -10.56
CA ILE A 116 -0.06 24.01 -11.32
C ILE A 116 -0.43 25.33 -10.63
N GLY A 117 -0.28 25.42 -9.30
CA GLY A 117 -0.65 26.58 -8.50
C GLY A 117 -2.13 26.65 -8.12
N GLU A 118 -2.91 25.61 -8.40
CA GLU A 118 -4.30 25.47 -7.96
C GLU A 118 -4.61 24.03 -7.54
N LYS A 119 -5.66 23.87 -6.72
CA LYS A 119 -6.13 22.54 -6.28
C LYS A 119 -6.68 21.74 -7.46
N PHE A 120 -6.43 20.43 -7.44
CA PHE A 120 -7.01 19.53 -8.43
C PHE A 120 -8.54 19.55 -8.37
N ASP A 121 -9.17 19.86 -9.50
CA ASP A 121 -10.62 19.87 -9.64
C ASP A 121 -11.10 18.54 -10.24
N PHE A 122 -11.62 17.68 -9.36
CA PHE A 122 -12.14 16.36 -9.75
C PHE A 122 -13.33 16.43 -10.72
N SER A 123 -14.06 17.55 -10.79
CA SER A 123 -15.20 17.68 -11.71
C SER A 123 -14.77 17.73 -13.18
N LYS A 124 -13.51 18.06 -13.45
CA LYS A 124 -12.93 18.10 -14.80
C LYS A 124 -12.62 16.70 -15.35
N VAL A 125 -12.65 15.66 -14.52
CA VAL A 125 -12.46 14.26 -14.93
C VAL A 125 -13.71 13.77 -15.66
N THR A 126 -13.68 13.85 -16.99
CA THR A 126 -14.87 13.69 -17.85
C THR A 126 -14.86 12.43 -18.72
N ARG A 127 -14.01 11.43 -18.42
CA ARG A 127 -13.94 10.17 -19.20
C ARG A 127 -14.00 8.92 -18.32
N GLY A 128 -15.02 8.09 -18.57
CA GLY A 128 -14.92 6.62 -18.51
C GLY A 128 -15.03 5.93 -17.15
N LEU A 129 -15.54 6.57 -16.10
CA LEU A 129 -15.64 5.94 -14.77
C LEU A 129 -16.98 5.20 -14.51
N GLY A 130 -17.63 4.65 -15.54
CA GLY A 130 -18.93 3.98 -15.34
C GLY A 130 -19.67 3.48 -16.58
N GLN A 131 -18.98 2.80 -17.50
CA GLN A 131 -19.62 1.83 -18.40
C GLN A 131 -18.85 0.52 -18.24
N GLU A 132 -19.14 -0.19 -17.15
CA GLU A 132 -18.97 -1.64 -17.14
C GLU A 132 -20.25 -2.22 -17.73
N ASP A 133 -20.06 -3.11 -18.70
CA ASP A 133 -21.08 -3.70 -19.54
C ASP A 133 -22.18 -4.39 -18.70
N GLU A 134 -23.39 -3.84 -18.70
CA GLU A 134 -24.60 -4.64 -18.59
C GLU A 134 -24.73 -5.46 -19.88
N GLU A 135 -23.96 -6.54 -20.02
CA GLU A 135 -24.20 -7.56 -21.05
C GLU A 135 -24.69 -8.86 -20.40
N ASN A 136 -26.03 -8.98 -20.43
CA ASN A 136 -26.90 -10.16 -20.41
C ASN A 136 -26.69 -11.27 -19.36
#